data_AF-A0A4U0GUQ2-F1
#
_entry.id   AF-A0A4U0GUQ2-F1
#
_cell.length_a   1.000
_cell.length_b   1.000
_cell.length_c   1.000
_cell.angle_alpha   90.00
_cell.angle_beta   90.00
_cell.angle_gamma   90.00
#
_symmetry.space_group_name_H-M   'P 1'
#
loop_
_entity.id
_entity.type
_entity.pdbx_description
1 polymer ?
#
loop_
_entity_poly.entity_id
_entity_poly.type
_entity_poly.pdbx_seq_one_letter_code
_entity_poly.pdbx_strand_id
1 'polypeptide(L)'
;MENKTYQITQFFANQSFGYLYFELPTGASEEDIKTKALEVQRADRKKRANSGLYLFGAPMERPTILIMEWESGSIVKKGINLKIKWR
;
A
#
# COMPACT_ATOMS: atom_id res chain seq x y z
N MET A 1 -22.35 4.67 5.27
CA MET A 1 -21.77 3.91 4.13
C MET A 1 -20.81 2.91 4.73
N GLU A 2 -20.92 1.65 4.37
CA GLU A 2 -19.98 0.63 4.86
C GLU A 2 -18.63 0.81 4.17
N ASN A 3 -17.53 0.81 4.94
CA ASN A 3 -16.17 0.89 4.43
C ASN A 3 -15.52 -0.50 4.44
N LYS A 4 -14.62 -0.74 3.49
CA LYS A 4 -13.72 -1.90 3.46
C LYS A 4 -12.31 -1.45 3.75
N THR A 5 -11.59 -2.27 4.52
CA THR A 5 -10.17 -2.06 4.79
C THR A 5 -9.32 -2.83 3.78
N TYR A 6 -8.25 -2.20 3.32
CA TYR A 6 -7.26 -2.79 2.44
C TYR A 6 -5.89 -2.69 3.08
N GLN A 7 -5.13 -3.78 3.02
CA GLN A 7 -3.73 -3.85 3.42
C GLN A 7 -2.85 -3.73 2.18
N ILE A 8 -1.82 -2.89 2.26
CA ILE A 8 -0.73 -2.79 1.30
C ILE A 8 0.50 -3.46 1.90
N THR A 9 1.03 -4.47 1.22
CA THR A 9 2.35 -5.04 1.49
C THR A 9 3.35 -4.49 0.48
N GLN A 10 4.43 -3.85 0.95
CA GLN A 10 5.47 -3.31 0.09
C GLN A 10 6.61 -4.32 -0.07
N PHE A 11 7.03 -4.61 -1.30
CA PHE A 11 8.17 -5.49 -1.59
C PHE A 11 9.31 -4.71 -2.24
N PHE A 12 10.44 -4.62 -1.55
CA PHE A 12 11.68 -4.01 -2.04
C PHE A 12 12.65 -5.12 -2.45
N ALA A 13 12.79 -5.33 -3.76
CA ALA A 13 13.52 -6.47 -4.33
C ALA A 13 13.06 -7.82 -3.73
N ASN A 14 13.73 -8.29 -2.68
CA ASN A 14 13.50 -9.59 -2.03
C ASN A 14 12.94 -9.50 -0.60
N GLN A 15 12.68 -8.31 -0.06
CA GLN A 15 12.19 -8.14 1.31
C GLN A 15 10.86 -7.38 1.36
N SER A 16 9.97 -7.77 2.26
CA SER A 16 8.76 -6.99 2.57
C SER A 16 9.09 -5.90 3.59
N PHE A 17 8.57 -4.70 3.38
CA PHE A 17 8.76 -3.56 4.27
C PHE A 17 7.41 -3.16 4.85
N GLY A 18 6.99 -3.90 5.87
CA GLY A 18 5.81 -3.60 6.66
C GLY A 18 4.47 -3.63 5.90
N TYR A 19 3.44 -3.20 6.62
CA TYR A 19 2.07 -3.13 6.16
C TYR A 19 1.54 -1.70 6.30
N LEU A 20 0.90 -1.20 5.24
CA LEU A 20 0.09 0.02 5.30
C LEU A 20 -1.38 -0.37 5.16
N TYR A 21 -2.27 0.45 5.69
CA TYR A 21 -3.70 0.19 5.65
C TYR A 21 -4.44 1.44 5.19
N PHE A 22 -5.53 1.24 4.45
CA PHE A 22 -6.44 2.31 4.08
C PHE A 22 -7.87 1.78 3.92
N GLU A 23 -8.83 2.70 3.97
CA GLU A 23 -10.25 2.38 3.84
C GLU A 23 -10.83 3.01 2.58
N LEU A 24 -11.76 2.32 1.94
CA LEU A 24 -12.60 2.84 0.85
C LEU A 24 -14.05 2.37 1.00
N PRO A 25 -15.02 3.09 0.42
CA PRO A 25 -16.42 2.65 0.41
C PRO A 25 -16.59 1.27 -0.21
N THR A 26 -17.55 0.51 0.33
CA THR A 26 -17.99 -0.78 -0.22
C THR A 26 -18.60 -0.55 -1.61
N GLY A 27 -17.86 -0.91 -2.65
CA GLY A 27 -18.23 -0.64 -4.05
C GLY A 27 -17.23 0.24 -4.81
N ALA A 28 -16.15 0.69 -4.18
CA ALA A 28 -15.05 1.36 -4.87
C ALA A 28 -14.52 0.49 -6.02
N SER A 29 -14.23 1.14 -7.15
CA SER A 29 -13.71 0.43 -8.32
C SER A 29 -12.27 -0.03 -8.09
N GLU A 30 -11.80 -0.97 -8.90
CA GLU A 30 -10.40 -1.38 -8.89
C GLU A 30 -9.45 -0.18 -9.12
N GLU A 31 -9.83 0.78 -9.96
CA GLU A 31 -9.06 1.98 -10.24
C GLU A 31 -8.97 2.92 -9.03
N ASP A 32 -10.06 3.05 -8.26
CA ASP A 32 -10.07 3.84 -7.02
C ASP A 32 -9.14 3.22 -5.98
N ILE A 33 -9.19 1.89 -5.84
CA ILE A 33 -8.34 1.12 -4.92
C ILE A 33 -6.86 1.30 -5.30
N LYS A 34 -6.53 1.18 -6.60
CA LYS A 34 -5.16 1.40 -7.10
C LYS A 34 -4.69 2.82 -6.83
N THR A 35 -5.52 3.81 -7.13
CA THR A 35 -5.20 5.22 -6.94
C THR A 35 -4.94 5.52 -5.47
N LYS A 36 -5.83 5.05 -4.59
CA LYS A 36 -5.68 5.27 -3.15
C LYS A 36 -4.45 4.57 -2.58
N ALA A 37 -4.17 3.35 -3.01
CA ALA A 37 -2.98 2.64 -2.58
C ALA A 37 -1.69 3.36 -2.99
N LEU A 38 -1.64 3.92 -4.20
CA LEU A 38 -0.49 4.72 -4.66
C LEU A 38 -0.35 6.04 -3.88
N GLU A 39 -1.45 6.70 -3.51
CA GLU A 39 -1.41 7.88 -2.63
C GLU A 39 -0.81 7.57 -1.27
N VAL A 40 -1.30 6.51 -0.63
CA VAL A 40 -0.82 6.04 0.69
C VAL A 40 0.66 5.69 0.61
N GLN A 41 1.07 5.01 -0.46
CA GLN A 41 2.46 4.64 -0.71
C GLN A 41 3.37 5.86 -0.89
N ARG A 42 2.92 6.86 -1.66
CA ARG A 42 3.65 8.12 -1.87
C ARG A 42 3.79 8.90 -0.56
N ALA A 43 2.73 8.95 0.26
CA ALA A 43 2.76 9.61 1.56
C ALA A 43 3.73 8.93 2.53
N ASP A 44 3.72 7.59 2.59
CA ASP A 44 4.66 6.81 3.39
C ASP A 44 6.12 7.04 2.96
N ARG A 45 6.42 6.96 1.65
CA ARG A 45 7.77 7.30 1.15
C ARG A 45 8.16 8.71 1.53
N LYS A 46 7.27 9.70 1.39
CA LYS A 46 7.57 11.09 1.76
C LYS A 46 7.89 11.19 3.26
N LYS A 47 7.16 10.47 4.11
CA LYS A 47 7.43 10.40 5.54
C LYS A 47 8.81 9.79 5.83
N ARG A 48 9.17 8.69 5.18
CA ARG A 48 10.49 8.03 5.34
C ARG A 48 11.64 8.87 4.77
N ALA A 49 11.41 9.58 3.67
CA ALA A 49 12.38 10.52 3.12
C ALA A 49 12.66 11.69 4.07
N ASN A 50 11.63 12.16 4.78
CA ASN A 50 11.71 13.28 5.70
C ASN A 50 12.07 12.89 7.15
N SER A 51 12.15 11.59 7.48
CA SER A 51 12.43 11.14 8.84
C SER A 51 13.91 11.26 9.24
N GLY A 52 14.76 11.86 8.40
CA GLY A 52 16.19 12.03 8.66
C GLY A 52 17.00 10.73 8.64
N LEU A 53 16.39 9.59 8.30
CA LEU A 53 17.05 8.28 8.27
C LEU A 53 18.12 8.18 7.16
N TYR A 54 18.04 9.03 6.14
CA TYR A 54 18.89 8.96 4.96
C TYR A 54 19.80 10.19 4.87
N LEU A 55 21.04 10.02 5.35
CA LEU A 55 22.09 11.05 5.33
C LEU A 55 22.46 11.56 3.92
N PHE A 56 22.19 10.79 2.88
CA PHE A 56 22.52 11.11 1.48
C PHE A 56 21.28 11.24 0.58
N GLY A 57 20.12 11.54 1.17
CA GLY A 57 18.84 11.60 0.47
C GLY A 57 18.17 10.24 0.35
N ALA A 58 16.84 10.25 0.21
CA ALA A 58 16.05 9.03 0.15
C ALA A 58 16.36 8.23 -1.12
N PRO A 59 16.54 6.90 -1.04
CA PRO A 59 16.81 6.08 -2.21
C PRO A 59 15.69 6.17 -3.25
N MET A 60 16.03 5.93 -4.53
CA MET A 60 15.03 5.75 -5.57
C MET A 60 14.37 4.37 -5.38
N GLU A 61 13.24 4.40 -4.70
CA GLU A 61 12.45 3.22 -4.37
C GLU A 61 11.54 2.82 -5.52
N ARG A 62 11.56 1.54 -5.87
CA ARG A 62 10.66 0.93 -6.87
C ARG A 62 9.98 -0.33 -6.32
N PRO A 63 9.29 -0.24 -5.16
CA PRO A 63 8.68 -1.40 -4.58
C PRO A 63 7.54 -1.90 -5.46
N THR A 64 7.35 -3.21 -5.40
CA THR A 64 6.09 -3.80 -5.85
C THR A 64 5.15 -3.81 -4.66
N ILE A 65 3.94 -3.28 -4.82
CA ILE A 65 2.93 -3.30 -3.78
C ILE A 65 1.90 -4.38 -4.07
N LEU A 66 1.49 -5.11 -3.04
CA LEU A 66 0.37 -6.05 -3.05
C LEU A 66 -0.75 -5.45 -2.20
N ILE A 67 -1.93 -5.31 -2.78
CA ILE A 67 -3.12 -4.78 -2.12
C ILE A 67 -4.07 -5.95 -1.89
N MET A 68 -4.49 -6.14 -0.64
CA MET A 68 -5.39 -7.21 -0.24
C MET A 68 -6.51 -6.66 0.62
N GLU A 69 -7.74 -7.12 0.38
CA GLU A 69 -8.85 -6.85 1.28
C GLU A 69 -8.60 -7.49 2.65
N TRP A 70 -8.84 -6.73 3.71
CA TRP A 70 -8.52 -7.10 5.08
C TRP A 70 -9.75 -6.92 5.97
N GLU A 71 -10.11 -7.96 6.70
CA GLU A 71 -11.28 -7.97 7.57
C GLU A 71 -10.96 -8.74 8.85
N SER A 72 -11.33 -8.17 10.00
CA SER A 72 -11.19 -8.80 11.31
C SER A 72 -9.79 -9.38 11.59
N GLY A 73 -8.74 -8.63 11.21
CA GLY A 73 -7.35 -9.05 11.46
C GLY A 73 -6.84 -10.13 10.50
N SER A 74 -7.53 -10.38 9.37
CA SER A 74 -7.14 -11.40 8.40
C SER A 74 -7.37 -10.97 6.95
N ILE A 75 -6.62 -11.58 6.03
CA ILE A 75 -6.80 -11.39 4.58
C ILE A 75 -8.08 -12.08 4.14
N VAL A 76 -8.94 -11.35 3.41
CA VAL A 76 -10.14 -11.93 2.80
C VAL A 76 -9.73 -12.78 1.59
N LYS A 77 -9.77 -14.10 1.71
CA LYS A 77 -9.28 -15.05 0.68
C LYS A 77 -9.97 -14.91 -0.69
N LYS A 78 -11.23 -14.47 -0.71
CA LYS A 78 -12.03 -14.24 -1.94
C LYS A 78 -12.16 -12.75 -2.29
N GLY A 79 -11.42 -11.88 -1.60
CA GLY A 79 -11.44 -10.45 -1.80
C GLY A 79 -10.52 -9.99 -2.91
N ILE A 80 -10.37 -8.68 -3.03
CA ILE A 80 -9.48 -8.07 -4.02
C ILE A 80 -8.02 -8.38 -3.69
N ASN A 81 -7.27 -8.82 -4.70
CA ASN A 81 -5.84 -9.07 -4.62
C ASN A 81 -5.13 -8.48 -5.86
N LEU A 82 -4.43 -7.36 -5.69
CA LEU A 82 -3.84 -6.60 -6.77
C LEU A 82 -2.35 -6.40 -6.56
N LYS A 83 -1.55 -6.66 -7.59
CA LYS A 83 -0.10 -6.42 -7.58
C LYS A 83 0.25 -5.27 -8.52
N ILE A 84 0.90 -4.24 -7.99
CA ILE A 84 1.26 -3.03 -8.74
C ILE A 84 2.76 -2.78 -8.58
N LYS A 85 3.45 -2.56 -9.70
CA LYS A 85 4.84 -2.05 -9.65
C LYS A 85 4.79 -0.54 -9.49
N TRP A 86 5.31 -0.02 -8.40
CA TRP A 86 5.47 1.41 -8.25
C TRP A 86 6.67 1.88 -9.09
N ARG A 87 6.41 2.74 -10.08
CA ARG A 87 7.42 3.39 -10.92
C ARG A 87 7.48 4.87 -10.61
#